data_AF-A0A6J5GCT9-F1
#
_entry.id   AF-A0A6J5GCT9-F1
#
_cell.length_a   1.000
_cell.length_b   1.000
_cell.length_c   1.000
_cell.angle_alpha   90.00
_cell.angle_beta   90.00
_cell.angle_gamma   90.00
#
_symmetry.space_group_name_H-M   'P 1'
#
loop_
_entity.id
_entity.type
_entity.pdbx_description
1 polymer ?
#
loop_
_entity_poly.entity_id
_entity_poly.type
_entity_poly.pdbx_seq_one_letter_code
_entity_poly.pdbx_strand_id
1 'polypeptide(L)'
;MANVPMRQVMMLAPGMRISAKHVIDVDRVRHWRYANECPPRFAPVVPPRELEIFEVHKAMVEPWIKAWLPHTHDTMYLKIAGSELSSCFYLVE
;
A
#
# COMPACT_ATOMS: atom_id res chain seq x y z
N MET A 1 6.76 12.36 14.50
CA MET A 1 5.79 11.71 13.58
C MET A 1 5.14 10.58 14.33
N ALA A 2 3.84 10.69 14.64
CA ALA A 2 3.11 9.68 15.38
C ALA A 2 2.61 8.61 14.41
N ASN A 3 3.12 7.38 14.52
CA ASN A 3 2.64 6.26 13.71
C ASN A 3 1.27 5.81 14.24
N VAL A 4 0.19 6.28 13.62
CA VAL A 4 -1.17 5.88 13.99
C VAL A 4 -1.39 4.41 13.57
N PRO A 5 -1.97 3.55 14.43
CA PRO A 5 -2.40 2.21 14.04
C PRO A 5 -3.26 2.26 12.80
N MET A 6 -3.05 1.32 11.89
CA MET A 6 -3.59 1.43 10.54
C MET A 6 -5.12 1.54 10.55
N ARG A 7 -5.65 2.63 9.97
CA ARG A 7 -7.10 2.82 9.86
C ARG A 7 -7.68 1.76 8.92
N GLN A 8 -8.91 1.30 9.19
CA GLN A 8 -9.62 0.42 8.27
C GLN A 8 -9.63 1.06 6.87
N VAL A 9 -9.49 0.27 5.81
CA VAL A 9 -9.53 0.77 4.41
C VAL A 9 -10.76 1.65 4.15
N MET A 10 -11.87 1.39 4.84
CA MET A 10 -13.10 2.19 4.85
C MET A 10 -12.88 3.69 5.13
N MET A 11 -11.86 4.02 5.92
CA MET A 11 -11.49 5.39 6.32
C MET A 11 -10.46 6.04 5.41
N LEU A 12 -9.95 5.31 4.42
CA LEU A 12 -8.95 5.84 3.48
C LEU A 12 -9.63 6.52 2.28
N ALA A 13 -8.89 7.41 1.67
CA ALA A 13 -9.27 8.15 0.47
C ALA A 13 -8.05 8.31 -0.46
N PRO A 14 -8.28 8.48 -1.78
CA PRO A 14 -7.25 8.94 -2.69
C PRO A 14 -6.60 10.26 -2.20
N GLY A 15 -5.31 10.43 -2.45
CA GLY A 15 -4.47 11.54 -2.00
C GLY A 15 -3.84 11.34 -0.60
N MET A 16 -4.33 10.38 0.19
CA MET A 16 -3.70 10.03 1.47
C MET A 16 -2.38 9.27 1.24
N ARG A 17 -1.45 9.35 2.20
CA ARG A 17 -0.15 8.69 2.12
C ARG A 17 0.01 7.60 3.17
N ILE A 18 0.72 6.56 2.79
CA ILE A 18 1.10 5.45 3.67
C ILE A 18 2.60 5.23 3.63
N SER A 19 3.20 4.87 4.76
CA SER A 19 4.64 4.57 4.85
C SER A 19 4.84 3.10 5.19
N ALA A 20 5.84 2.47 4.56
CA ALA A 20 6.15 1.08 4.82
C ALA A 20 6.72 0.88 6.25
N LYS A 21 6.24 -0.14 6.97
CA LYS A 21 6.78 -0.52 8.30
C LYS A 21 8.13 -1.25 8.20
N HIS A 22 8.32 -1.96 7.11
CA HIS A 22 9.49 -2.78 6.79
C HIS A 22 9.71 -2.74 5.28
N VAL A 23 10.84 -3.27 4.80
CA VAL A 23 11.14 -3.31 3.37
C VAL A 23 10.07 -4.12 2.62
N ILE A 24 9.45 -3.50 1.62
CA ILE A 24 8.51 -4.14 0.70
C ILE A 24 9.23 -4.38 -0.62
N ASP A 25 9.58 -5.62 -0.88
CA ASP A 25 10.20 -6.09 -2.12
C ASP A 25 9.24 -6.99 -2.91
N VAL A 26 9.67 -7.39 -4.10
CA VAL A 26 8.91 -8.28 -4.98
C VAL A 26 8.62 -9.63 -4.30
N ASP A 27 9.57 -10.15 -3.52
CA ASP A 27 9.43 -11.45 -2.84
C ASP A 27 8.42 -11.45 -1.70
N ARG A 28 8.18 -10.30 -1.09
CA ARG A 28 7.08 -10.11 -0.13
C ARG A 28 5.76 -9.94 -0.85
N VAL A 29 5.72 -9.11 -1.90
CA VAL A 29 4.50 -8.81 -2.66
C VAL A 29 3.97 -10.04 -3.39
N ARG A 30 4.81 -10.98 -3.83
CA ARG A 30 4.37 -12.22 -4.52
C ARG A 30 3.42 -13.10 -3.69
N HIS A 31 3.42 -12.92 -2.37
CA HIS A 31 2.57 -13.67 -1.43
C HIS A 31 1.30 -12.91 -1.04
N TRP A 32 1.10 -11.71 -1.58
CA TRP A 32 -0.10 -10.92 -1.32
C TRP A 32 -1.28 -11.43 -2.13
N ARG A 33 -2.47 -11.17 -1.61
CA ARG A 33 -3.75 -11.54 -2.20
C ARG A 33 -3.87 -11.07 -3.65
N TYR A 34 -3.42 -9.84 -3.92
CA TYR A 34 -3.49 -9.21 -5.24
C TYR A 34 -2.13 -9.16 -5.95
N ALA A 35 -1.22 -10.08 -5.64
CA ALA A 35 0.13 -10.13 -6.23
C ALA A 35 0.12 -10.08 -7.76
N ASN A 36 -0.83 -10.77 -8.40
CA ASN A 36 -0.96 -10.83 -9.87
C ASN A 36 -1.39 -9.50 -10.51
N GLU A 37 -1.88 -8.55 -9.73
CA GLU A 37 -2.24 -7.20 -10.18
C GLU A 37 -1.14 -6.18 -9.87
N CYS A 38 -0.06 -6.59 -9.22
CA CYS A 38 1.12 -5.77 -8.96
C CYS A 38 2.17 -5.93 -10.07
N PRO A 39 3.06 -4.93 -10.26
CA PRO A 39 4.19 -5.02 -11.17
C PRO A 39 5.07 -6.24 -10.83
N PRO A 40 5.50 -7.01 -11.83
CA PRO A 40 6.34 -8.19 -11.60
C PRO A 40 7.76 -7.83 -11.11
N ARG A 41 8.18 -6.57 -11.30
CA ARG A 41 9.45 -6.02 -10.84
C ARG A 41 9.28 -4.55 -10.48
N PHE A 42 9.85 -4.15 -9.34
CA PHE A 42 9.93 -2.76 -8.90
C PHE A 42 11.08 -2.60 -7.90
N ALA A 43 11.55 -1.36 -7.72
CA ALA A 43 12.55 -1.06 -6.69
C ALA A 43 11.92 -1.20 -5.29
N PRO A 44 12.57 -1.87 -4.32
CA PRO A 44 11.99 -2.06 -2.99
C PRO A 44 11.55 -0.75 -2.33
N VAL A 45 10.38 -0.77 -1.69
CA VAL A 45 9.91 0.34 -0.86
C VAL A 45 10.57 0.19 0.51
N VAL A 46 11.58 1.01 0.78
CA VAL A 46 12.34 1.00 2.03
C VAL A 46 11.79 2.07 2.97
N PRO A 47 11.51 1.78 4.25
CA PRO A 47 11.11 2.80 5.23
C PRO A 47 12.14 3.97 5.29
N PRO A 48 11.71 5.22 5.51
CA PRO A 48 10.35 5.68 5.81
C PRO A 48 9.53 6.04 4.56
N ARG A 49 9.86 5.50 3.38
CA ARG A 49 9.32 5.96 2.11
C ARG A 49 7.81 5.83 2.02
N GLU A 50 7.19 6.89 1.49
CA GLU A 50 5.75 7.06 1.39
C GLU A 50 5.22 6.63 0.02
N LEU A 51 4.03 6.06 0.02
CA LEU A 51 3.23 5.75 -1.15
C LEU A 51 1.94 6.57 -1.10
N GLU A 52 1.55 7.14 -2.24
CA GLU A 52 0.31 7.90 -2.36
C GLU A 52 -0.81 6.99 -2.85
N ILE A 53 -1.92 6.98 -2.12
CA ILE A 53 -3.13 6.23 -2.47
C ILE A 53 -3.83 6.95 -3.61
N PHE A 54 -4.17 6.26 -4.70
CA PHE A 54 -4.96 6.84 -5.79
C PHE A 54 -6.30 6.13 -6.03
N GLU A 55 -6.46 4.92 -5.50
CA GLU A 55 -7.71 4.17 -5.62
C GLU A 55 -8.02 3.44 -4.32
N VAL A 56 -9.29 3.44 -3.92
CA VAL A 56 -9.77 2.78 -2.70
C VAL A 56 -11.04 2.00 -3.03
N HIS A 57 -11.05 0.73 -2.67
CA HIS A 57 -12.22 -0.13 -2.79
C HIS A 57 -12.73 -0.54 -1.41
N LYS A 58 -13.96 -0.15 -1.11
CA LYS A 58 -14.59 -0.26 0.22
C LYS A 58 -15.61 -1.40 0.30
N ALA A 59 -15.29 -2.57 -0.22
CA ALA A 59 -16.15 -3.75 -0.06
C ALA A 59 -16.14 -4.26 1.39
N MET A 60 -17.27 -4.81 1.84
CA MET A 60 -17.40 -5.37 3.19
C MET A 60 -16.52 -6.61 3.41
N VAL A 61 -16.33 -7.43 2.38
CA VAL A 61 -15.63 -8.72 2.51
C VAL A 61 -14.15 -8.59 2.15
N GLU A 62 -13.82 -7.78 1.13
CA GLU A 62 -12.46 -7.73 0.58
C GLU A 62 -12.03 -6.30 0.21
N PRO A 63 -11.82 -5.43 1.21
CA PRO A 63 -11.38 -4.07 0.94
C PRO A 63 -9.91 -4.04 0.51
N TRP A 64 -9.59 -3.12 -0.40
CA TRP A 64 -8.23 -2.91 -0.91
C TRP A 64 -7.99 -1.46 -1.29
N ILE A 65 -6.71 -1.10 -1.44
CA ILE A 65 -6.26 0.16 -2.02
C ILE A 65 -5.28 -0.09 -3.16
N LYS A 66 -5.11 0.91 -4.02
CA LYS A 66 -3.91 1.02 -4.85
C LYS A 66 -3.12 2.27 -4.46
N ALA A 67 -1.81 2.09 -4.34
CA ALA A 67 -0.90 3.17 -4.05
C ALA A 67 0.26 3.18 -5.04
N TRP A 68 0.65 4.37 -5.50
CA TRP A 68 1.76 4.52 -6.43
C TRP A 68 3.06 4.09 -5.78
N LEU A 69 3.88 3.36 -6.54
CA LEU A 69 5.26 3.13 -6.15
C LEU A 69 6.04 4.46 -6.19
N PRO A 70 7.08 4.60 -5.38
CA PRO A 70 7.78 5.88 -5.26
C PRO A 70 8.48 6.26 -6.59
N HIS A 71 8.39 7.54 -6.97
CA HIS A 71 8.96 8.08 -8.21
C HIS A 71 8.41 7.50 -9.51
N THR A 72 7.32 6.73 -9.44
CA THR A 72 6.68 6.12 -10.61
C THR A 72 5.23 6.56 -10.74
N HIS A 73 4.82 7.68 -10.11
CA HIS A 73 3.47 8.25 -10.21
C HIS A 73 2.98 8.06 -11.67
N ASP A 74 1.91 7.30 -11.84
CA ASP A 74 1.25 6.94 -13.12
C ASP A 74 1.79 5.74 -13.93
N THR A 75 2.87 5.07 -13.52
CA THR A 75 3.46 3.93 -14.28
C THR A 75 3.49 2.62 -13.52
N MET A 76 3.59 2.63 -12.18
CA MET A 76 3.66 1.42 -11.36
C MET A 76 3.03 1.62 -9.99
N TYR A 77 2.24 0.66 -9.53
CA TYR A 77 1.50 0.72 -8.26
C TYR A 77 1.56 -0.60 -7.49
N LEU A 78 1.21 -0.57 -6.20
CA LEU A 78 0.88 -1.76 -5.43
C LEU A 78 -0.61 -1.83 -5.19
N LYS A 79 -1.23 -2.99 -5.38
CA LYS A 79 -2.60 -3.28 -4.91
C LYS A 79 -2.51 -4.03 -3.59
N ILE A 80 -3.07 -3.43 -2.54
CA ILE A 80 -2.82 -3.83 -1.15
C ILE A 80 -4.17 -4.13 -0.49
N ALA A 81 -4.37 -5.37 -0.04
CA ALA A 81 -5.55 -5.75 0.73
C ALA A 81 -5.51 -5.17 2.14
N GLY A 82 -6.66 -5.07 2.82
CA GLY A 82 -6.71 -4.54 4.19
C GLY A 82 -5.81 -5.26 5.21
N SER A 83 -5.65 -6.58 5.09
CA SER A 83 -4.75 -7.39 5.95
C SER A 83 -3.28 -7.10 5.69
N GLU A 84 -2.88 -6.93 4.43
CA GLU A 84 -1.51 -6.55 4.03
C GLU A 84 -1.23 -5.11 4.44
N LEU A 85 -2.21 -4.22 4.28
CA LEU A 85 -2.09 -2.83 4.64
C LEU A 85 -1.80 -2.65 6.13
N SER A 86 -2.57 -3.32 6.98
CA SER A 86 -2.42 -3.26 8.44
C SER A 86 -1.11 -3.89 8.94
N SER A 87 -0.62 -4.94 8.26
CA SER A 87 0.64 -5.61 8.62
C SER A 87 1.89 -4.89 8.09
N CYS A 88 1.80 -4.24 6.93
CA CYS A 88 2.95 -3.73 6.20
C CYS A 88 3.09 -2.21 6.17
N PHE A 89 2.05 -1.43 6.51
CA PHE A 89 2.08 0.03 6.36
C PHE A 89 1.51 0.79 7.58
N TYR A 90 1.97 2.03 7.76
CA TYR A 90 1.38 3.05 8.64
C TYR A 90 0.71 4.14 7.81
N LEU A 91 -0.32 4.79 8.37
CA LEU A 91 -0.91 5.98 7.77
C LEU A 91 -0.01 7.17 8.10
N VAL A 92 0.28 8.00 7.11
CA VAL A 92 1.00 9.25 7.28
C VAL A 92 -0.03 10.37 7.41
N GLU A 93 0.06 11.15 8.49
CA GLU A 93 -0.73 12.36 8.75
C GLU A 93 0.05 13.62 8.37
#